data_AF-A0A2H0B295-F1
#
_entry.id   AF-A0A2H0B295-F1
#
_cell.length_a   1.000
_cell.length_b   1.000
_cell.length_c   1.000
_cell.angle_alpha   90.00
_cell.angle_beta   90.00
_cell.angle_gamma   90.00
#
_symmetry.space_group_name_H-M   'P 1'
#
loop_
_entity.id
_entity.type
_entity.pdbx_description
1 polymer ?
#
loop_
_entity_poly.entity_id
_entity_poly.type
_entity_poly.pdbx_seq_one_letter_code
_entity_poly.pdbx_strand_id
1 'polypeptide(L)'
;MLQNPQTRKVIRENSISFNIDDLDSDPQNAINDTKAYLEPMGMGFTVTKPEDLDSPEFLAFLAEKGLVNADGKIKSELNIRLKPVKGFYGCYQHIREQAGSKTLAGKLKNGLKIIKEFVAQAELTITRVFNTNPSHPGSIGYIDRLFLYTEDGTPEKTMFIGGLRNLIPDGEVEMAKGNVHGNFAAIWAEIFA
;
A
#
# COMPACT_ATOMS: atom_id res chain seq x y z
N MET A 1 -3.32 17.73 6.71
CA MET A 1 -1.89 17.77 6.39
C MET A 1 -1.65 18.02 4.89
N LEU A 2 -2.09 17.14 3.98
CA LEU A 2 -1.79 17.24 2.54
C LEU A 2 -2.58 18.31 1.75
N GLN A 3 -3.51 19.02 2.39
CA GLN A 3 -4.29 20.10 1.73
C GLN A 3 -3.48 21.41 1.64
N ASN A 4 -2.42 21.57 2.43
CA ASN A 4 -1.57 22.76 2.42
C ASN A 4 -0.46 22.64 1.36
N PRO A 5 -0.38 23.54 0.36
CA PRO A 5 0.68 23.51 -0.67
C PRO A 5 2.10 23.60 -0.12
N GLN A 6 2.33 24.39 0.91
CA GLN A 6 3.66 24.52 1.53
C GLN A 6 4.10 23.22 2.19
N THR A 7 3.19 22.52 2.85
CA THR A 7 3.46 21.19 3.40
C THR A 7 3.81 20.20 2.28
N ARG A 8 3.12 20.26 1.13
CA ARG A 8 3.42 19.38 -0.01
C ARG A 8 4.80 19.67 -0.60
N LYS A 9 5.17 20.94 -0.74
CA LYS A 9 6.50 21.36 -1.18
C LYS A 9 7.59 20.75 -0.29
N VAL A 10 7.47 20.92 1.02
CA VAL A 10 8.45 20.37 1.99
C VAL A 10 8.54 18.84 1.88
N ILE A 11 7.41 18.14 1.74
CA ILE A 11 7.41 16.67 1.59
C ILE A 11 8.16 16.25 0.32
N ARG A 12 7.96 16.94 -0.82
CA ARG A 12 8.67 16.63 -2.06
C ARG A 12 10.17 16.86 -1.90
N GLU A 13 10.55 18.04 -1.41
CA GLU A 13 11.96 18.43 -1.18
C GLU A 13 12.73 17.47 -0.26
N ASN A 14 12.04 16.78 0.64
CA ASN A 14 12.65 15.87 1.63
C ASN A 14 12.30 14.39 1.39
N SER A 15 11.60 14.06 0.31
CA SER A 15 11.30 12.67 -0.01
C SER A 15 12.49 12.04 -0.73
N ILE A 16 13.00 10.96 -0.14
CA ILE A 16 14.01 10.09 -0.75
C ILE A 16 13.38 8.94 -1.55
N SER A 17 12.06 8.86 -1.60
CA SER A 17 11.35 7.69 -2.12
C SER A 17 10.89 7.94 -3.55
N PHE A 18 11.36 7.09 -4.49
CA PHE A 18 11.11 7.18 -5.94
C PHE A 18 9.63 7.18 -6.39
N ASN A 19 8.72 6.88 -5.46
CA ASN A 19 7.28 6.84 -5.68
C ASN A 19 6.59 8.19 -5.45
N ILE A 20 7.22 9.14 -4.77
CA ILE A 20 6.67 10.50 -4.62
C ILE A 20 6.99 11.32 -5.88
N ASP A 21 6.10 12.26 -6.26
CA ASP A 21 6.32 13.16 -7.40
C ASP A 21 7.74 13.76 -7.43
N ASP A 22 8.19 14.17 -8.62
CA ASP A 22 9.46 14.86 -8.77
C ASP A 22 9.54 16.16 -7.93
N LEU A 23 10.78 16.57 -7.64
CA LEU A 23 11.08 17.76 -6.86
C LEU A 23 10.54 19.05 -7.50
N ASP A 24 10.41 19.05 -8.83
CA ASP A 24 10.02 20.21 -9.63
C ASP A 24 8.50 20.31 -9.86
N SER A 25 7.71 19.35 -9.36
CA SER A 25 6.25 19.37 -9.49
C SER A 25 5.61 20.54 -8.73
N ASP A 26 4.64 21.18 -9.38
CA ASP A 26 3.89 22.31 -8.80
C ASP A 26 3.37 21.96 -7.39
N PRO A 27 3.73 22.73 -6.33
CA PRO A 27 3.21 22.57 -4.98
C PRO A 27 1.67 22.57 -4.89
N GLN A 28 0.97 23.16 -5.87
CA GLN A 28 -0.48 23.12 -5.96
C GLN A 28 -1.00 21.73 -6.34
N ASN A 29 -0.22 20.94 -7.07
CA ASN A 29 -0.59 19.56 -7.40
C ASN A 29 -0.64 18.71 -6.13
N ALA A 30 -1.62 17.83 -6.07
CA ALA A 30 -1.67 16.79 -5.05
C ALA A 30 -0.42 15.91 -5.15
N ILE A 31 0.09 15.43 -4.01
CA ILE A 31 1.19 14.47 -4.01
C ILE A 31 0.69 13.16 -4.60
N ASN A 32 1.42 12.64 -5.58
CA ASN A 32 1.29 11.27 -6.03
C ASN A 32 2.22 10.37 -5.23
N ASP A 33 1.74 9.17 -4.90
CA ASP A 33 2.57 8.06 -4.42
C ASP A 33 2.36 6.93 -5.43
N THR A 34 3.21 6.84 -6.45
CA THR A 34 2.99 5.89 -7.53
C THR A 34 3.21 4.45 -7.07
N LYS A 35 2.27 3.58 -7.46
CA LYS A 35 2.37 2.14 -7.24
C LYS A 35 2.82 1.37 -8.49
N ALA A 36 3.30 2.07 -9.53
CA ALA A 36 3.70 1.47 -10.80
C ALA A 36 4.81 0.42 -10.64
N TYR A 37 5.69 0.60 -9.65
CA TYR A 37 6.78 -0.33 -9.39
C TYR A 37 6.34 -1.65 -8.75
N LEU A 38 5.11 -1.75 -8.22
CA LEU A 38 4.65 -2.96 -7.55
C LEU A 38 4.53 -4.17 -8.49
N GLU A 39 4.15 -3.95 -9.74
CA GLU A 39 4.08 -5.01 -10.75
C GLU A 39 5.47 -5.54 -11.15
N PRO A 40 6.45 -4.72 -11.57
CA PRO A 40 7.80 -5.23 -11.90
C PRO A 40 8.53 -5.83 -10.69
N MET A 41 8.18 -5.46 -9.46
CA MET A 41 8.66 -6.14 -8.24
C MET A 41 7.96 -7.48 -7.95
N GLY A 42 7.00 -7.90 -8.78
CA GLY A 42 6.21 -9.11 -8.56
C GLY A 42 5.31 -9.02 -7.33
N MET A 43 5.04 -7.82 -6.82
CA MET A 43 4.24 -7.58 -5.61
C MET A 43 2.78 -7.32 -5.94
N GLY A 44 2.45 -6.93 -7.16
CA GLY A 44 1.07 -6.66 -7.59
C GLY A 44 0.83 -6.96 -9.05
N PHE A 45 -0.42 -6.84 -9.47
CA PHE A 45 -0.87 -7.08 -10.83
C PHE A 45 -1.63 -5.86 -11.35
N THR A 46 -1.28 -5.35 -12.53
CA THR A 46 -1.93 -4.17 -13.09
C THR A 46 -3.32 -4.50 -13.60
N VAL A 47 -4.28 -3.64 -13.25
CA VAL A 47 -5.70 -3.75 -13.58
C VAL A 47 -6.16 -2.46 -14.23
N THR A 48 -6.52 -2.56 -15.50
CA THR A 48 -7.00 -1.45 -16.34
C THR A 48 -8.47 -1.57 -16.69
N LYS A 49 -9.03 -2.77 -16.57
CA LYS A 49 -10.44 -3.08 -16.82
C LYS A 49 -10.93 -4.19 -15.87
N PRO A 50 -12.25 -4.29 -15.61
CA PRO A 50 -12.78 -5.30 -14.69
C PRO A 50 -12.43 -6.74 -15.06
N GLU A 51 -12.34 -7.03 -16.35
CA GLU A 51 -12.05 -8.37 -16.89
C GLU A 51 -10.63 -8.85 -16.56
N ASP A 52 -9.71 -7.94 -16.21
CA ASP A 52 -8.35 -8.30 -15.81
C ASP A 52 -8.35 -9.13 -14.51
N LEU A 53 -9.35 -8.96 -13.64
CA LEU A 53 -9.49 -9.74 -12.40
C LEU A 53 -9.93 -11.20 -12.61
N ASP A 54 -10.35 -11.54 -13.83
CA ASP A 54 -10.71 -12.91 -14.23
C ASP A 54 -9.72 -13.48 -15.25
N SER A 55 -8.65 -12.74 -15.56
CA SER A 55 -7.67 -13.13 -16.56
C SER A 55 -6.81 -14.31 -16.12
N PRO A 56 -6.37 -15.19 -17.04
CA PRO A 56 -5.41 -16.25 -16.73
C PRO A 56 -4.12 -15.73 -16.07
N GLU A 57 -3.67 -14.54 -16.47
CA GLU A 57 -2.47 -13.89 -15.95
C GLU A 57 -2.64 -13.47 -14.49
N PHE A 58 -3.81 -12.93 -14.13
CA PHE A 58 -4.12 -12.59 -12.74
C PHE A 58 -4.23 -13.84 -11.86
N LEU A 59 -4.86 -14.90 -12.36
CA LEU A 59 -4.92 -16.19 -11.66
C LEU A 59 -3.53 -16.80 -11.47
N ALA A 60 -2.65 -16.70 -12.47
CA ALA A 60 -1.27 -17.14 -12.37
C ALA A 60 -0.50 -16.33 -11.31
N PHE A 61 -0.68 -15.01 -11.29
CA PHE A 61 -0.12 -14.13 -10.26
C PHE A 61 -0.59 -14.56 -8.85
N LEU A 62 -1.88 -14.80 -8.65
CA LEU A 62 -2.40 -15.27 -7.36
C LEU A 62 -1.89 -16.67 -6.99
N ALA A 63 -1.74 -17.56 -7.97
CA ALA A 63 -1.22 -18.91 -7.77
C ALA A 63 0.25 -18.89 -7.32
N GLU A 64 1.09 -18.04 -7.91
CA GLU A 64 2.49 -17.84 -7.50
C GLU A 64 2.59 -17.40 -6.03
N LYS A 65 1.61 -16.62 -5.55
CA LYS A 65 1.52 -16.19 -4.15
C LYS A 65 0.83 -17.22 -3.23
N GLY A 66 0.45 -18.39 -3.74
CA GLY A 66 -0.22 -19.43 -2.97
C GLY A 66 -1.65 -19.07 -2.55
N LEU A 67 -2.31 -18.19 -3.30
CA LEU A 67 -3.66 -17.66 -3.00
C LEU A 67 -4.78 -18.33 -3.80
N VAL A 68 -4.42 -19.39 -4.52
CA VAL A 68 -5.31 -20.25 -5.29
C VAL A 68 -5.31 -21.64 -4.66
N ASN A 69 -6.47 -22.31 -4.67
CA ASN A 69 -6.63 -23.68 -4.21
C ASN A 69 -6.05 -24.69 -5.22
N ALA A 70 -5.89 -25.95 -4.80
CA ALA A 70 -5.41 -27.02 -5.69
C ALA A 70 -6.31 -27.26 -6.91
N ASP A 71 -7.58 -26.85 -6.86
CA ASP A 71 -8.53 -26.92 -7.98
C ASP A 71 -8.46 -25.71 -8.92
N GLY A 72 -7.50 -24.81 -8.74
CA GLY A 72 -7.30 -23.62 -9.56
C GLY A 72 -8.23 -22.45 -9.25
N LYS A 73 -9.06 -22.54 -8.21
CA LYS A 73 -9.96 -21.44 -7.80
C LYS A 73 -9.32 -20.53 -6.77
N ILE A 74 -9.61 -19.25 -6.85
CA ILE A 74 -9.20 -18.27 -5.83
C ILE A 74 -9.79 -18.68 -4.47
N LYS A 75 -8.97 -18.59 -3.42
CA LYS A 75 -9.42 -18.84 -2.03
C LYS A 75 -10.60 -17.95 -1.67
N SER A 76 -11.65 -18.53 -1.10
CA SER A 76 -12.92 -17.82 -0.90
C SER A 76 -12.79 -16.70 0.14
N GLU A 77 -11.87 -16.81 1.08
CA GLU A 77 -11.55 -15.80 2.09
C GLU A 77 -10.64 -14.68 1.58
N LEU A 78 -10.14 -14.77 0.34
CA LEU A 78 -9.18 -13.81 -0.18
C LEU A 78 -9.86 -12.46 -0.42
N ASN A 79 -9.39 -11.44 0.28
CA ASN A 79 -9.66 -10.05 -0.07
C ASN A 79 -8.56 -9.52 -0.99
N ILE A 80 -8.96 -8.79 -2.02
CA ILE A 80 -8.07 -8.05 -2.91
C ILE A 80 -8.13 -6.58 -2.55
N ARG A 81 -6.96 -5.95 -2.53
CA ARG A 81 -6.80 -4.52 -2.46
C ARG A 81 -6.33 -3.97 -3.80
N LEU A 82 -7.16 -3.12 -4.39
CA LEU A 82 -6.83 -2.33 -5.57
C LEU A 82 -6.30 -0.98 -5.11
N LYS A 83 -5.09 -0.63 -5.56
CA LYS A 83 -4.40 0.62 -5.24
C LYS A 83 -4.27 1.45 -6.52
N PRO A 84 -4.78 2.70 -6.58
CA PRO A 84 -4.59 3.57 -7.74
C PRO A 84 -3.11 3.74 -8.08
N VAL A 85 -2.72 3.51 -9.33
CA VAL A 85 -1.29 3.56 -9.71
C VAL A 85 -0.72 4.98 -9.66
N LYS A 86 -1.55 5.97 -10.00
CA LYS A 86 -1.19 7.40 -10.02
C LYS A 86 -2.36 8.27 -9.53
N GLY A 87 -2.03 9.52 -9.18
CA GLY A 87 -2.98 10.58 -8.83
C GLY A 87 -3.43 10.58 -7.36
N PHE A 88 -3.01 9.60 -6.56
CA PHE A 88 -3.42 9.49 -5.16
C PHE A 88 -2.24 9.12 -4.26
N TYR A 89 -2.15 9.84 -3.14
CA TYR A 89 -1.17 9.57 -2.09
C TYR A 89 -1.61 8.42 -1.17
N GLY A 90 -0.66 7.59 -0.72
CA GLY A 90 -0.86 6.67 0.39
C GLY A 90 -1.97 5.64 0.15
N CYS A 91 -2.96 5.60 1.04
CA CYS A 91 -4.03 4.60 1.07
C CYS A 91 -5.40 5.10 0.58
N TYR A 92 -5.47 6.32 0.05
CA TYR A 92 -6.72 6.93 -0.38
C TYR A 92 -7.21 6.34 -1.70
N GLN A 93 -8.54 6.26 -1.88
CA GLN A 93 -9.21 5.65 -3.04
C GLN A 93 -8.88 4.16 -3.27
N HIS A 94 -8.32 3.49 -2.27
CA HIS A 94 -8.12 2.05 -2.33
C HIS A 94 -9.46 1.32 -2.24
N ILE A 95 -9.65 0.33 -3.11
CA ILE A 95 -10.78 -0.59 -3.02
C ILE A 95 -10.28 -1.83 -2.31
N ARG A 96 -11.04 -2.30 -1.31
CA ARG A 96 -10.77 -3.54 -0.57
C ARG A 96 -12.05 -4.34 -0.58
N GLU A 97 -12.04 -5.49 -1.23
CA GLU A 97 -13.21 -6.36 -1.34
C GLU A 97 -12.79 -7.80 -1.55
N GLN A 98 -13.72 -8.72 -1.31
CA GLN A 98 -13.54 -10.15 -1.56
C GLN A 98 -13.31 -10.41 -3.05
N ALA A 99 -12.32 -11.25 -3.36
CA ALA A 99 -11.99 -11.69 -4.72
C ALA A 99 -13.21 -12.36 -5.39
N GLY A 100 -13.41 -12.09 -6.68
CA GLY A 100 -14.54 -12.65 -7.44
C GLY A 100 -15.93 -12.11 -7.03
N SER A 101 -16.01 -11.17 -6.08
CA SER A 101 -17.29 -10.61 -5.67
C SER A 101 -17.85 -9.61 -6.68
N LYS A 102 -19.19 -9.57 -6.82
CA LYS A 102 -19.87 -8.55 -7.63
C LYS A 102 -19.60 -7.14 -7.11
N THR A 103 -19.38 -6.99 -5.80
CA THR A 103 -19.04 -5.72 -5.16
C THR A 103 -17.69 -5.21 -5.63
N LEU A 104 -16.66 -6.07 -5.67
CA LEU A 104 -15.34 -5.73 -6.19
C LEU A 104 -15.44 -5.25 -7.64
N ALA A 105 -16.11 -6.02 -8.51
CA ALA A 105 -16.29 -5.68 -9.92
C ALA A 105 -17.04 -4.34 -10.10
N GLY A 106 -18.11 -4.10 -9.33
CA GLY A 106 -18.86 -2.85 -9.35
C GLY A 106 -18.04 -1.64 -8.89
N LYS A 107 -17.27 -1.79 -7.80
CA LYS A 107 -16.38 -0.73 -7.29
C LYS A 107 -15.25 -0.43 -8.28
N LEU A 108 -14.61 -1.46 -8.84
CA LEU A 108 -13.56 -1.30 -9.84
C LEU A 108 -14.10 -0.59 -11.09
N LYS A 109 -15.24 -1.02 -11.64
CA LYS A 109 -15.88 -0.37 -12.79
C LYS A 109 -16.16 1.11 -12.56
N ASN A 110 -16.58 1.48 -11.35
CA ASN A 110 -16.81 2.89 -11.00
C ASN A 110 -15.50 3.65 -10.79
N GLY A 111 -14.53 3.04 -10.11
CA GLY A 111 -13.19 3.62 -9.90
C GLY A 111 -12.48 3.92 -11.22
N LEU A 112 -12.58 3.01 -12.19
CA LEU A 112 -11.96 3.14 -13.51
C LEU A 112 -12.48 4.31 -14.36
N LYS A 113 -13.62 4.91 -13.99
CA LYS A 113 -14.13 6.14 -14.64
C LYS A 113 -13.28 7.36 -14.34
N ILE A 114 -12.55 7.35 -13.22
CA ILE A 114 -11.76 8.47 -12.71
C ILE A 114 -10.27 8.10 -12.68
N ILE A 115 -9.98 6.86 -12.30
CA ILE A 115 -8.64 6.32 -12.10
C ILE A 115 -8.32 5.40 -13.27
N LYS A 116 -7.32 5.73 -14.07
CA LYS A 116 -7.03 4.95 -15.30
C LYS A 116 -6.56 3.53 -15.03
N GLU A 117 -5.95 3.31 -13.87
CA GLU A 117 -5.18 2.09 -13.60
C GLU A 117 -5.08 1.84 -12.10
N PHE A 118 -5.26 0.59 -11.70
CA PHE A 118 -5.03 0.10 -10.35
C PHE A 118 -3.96 -0.99 -10.38
N VAL A 119 -3.29 -1.19 -9.25
CA VAL A 119 -2.54 -2.42 -8.97
C VAL A 119 -3.32 -3.23 -7.94
N ALA A 120 -3.60 -4.48 -8.27
CA ALA A 120 -4.18 -5.47 -7.39
C ALA A 120 -3.11 -6.17 -6.55
N GLN A 121 -3.38 -6.33 -5.26
CA GLN A 121 -2.61 -7.16 -4.33
C GLN A 121 -3.57 -7.89 -3.41
N ALA A 122 -3.13 -9.01 -2.82
CA ALA A 122 -3.84 -9.58 -1.68
C ALA A 122 -3.89 -8.54 -0.54
N GLU A 123 -5.05 -8.39 0.09
CA GLU A 123 -5.13 -7.54 1.28
C GLU A 123 -4.43 -8.26 2.44
N LEU A 124 -3.44 -7.57 3.00
CA LEU A 124 -2.68 -8.09 4.12
C LEU A 124 -3.39 -7.76 5.43
N THR A 125 -3.43 -8.74 6.32
CA THR A 125 -3.86 -8.50 7.70
C THR A 125 -2.83 -7.61 8.37
N ILE A 126 -3.31 -6.50 8.95
CA ILE A 126 -2.45 -5.61 9.73
C ILE A 126 -1.93 -6.37 10.95
N THR A 127 -0.61 -6.46 11.05
CA THR A 127 0.06 -7.03 12.21
C THR A 127 -0.13 -6.13 13.42
N ARG A 128 -0.35 -6.75 14.58
CA ARG A 128 -0.63 -6.04 15.84
C ARG A 128 0.38 -6.43 16.89
N VAL A 129 0.72 -5.47 17.74
CA VAL A 129 1.39 -5.70 19.02
C VAL A 129 0.44 -5.31 20.14
N PHE A 130 0.53 -6.01 21.27
CA PHE A 130 -0.24 -5.67 22.46
C PHE A 130 0.66 -4.89 23.42
N ASN A 131 0.25 -3.67 23.76
CA ASN A 131 0.92 -2.89 24.79
C ASN A 131 0.53 -3.43 26.17
N THR A 132 1.50 -4.02 26.86
CA THR A 132 1.33 -4.56 28.22
C THR A 132 1.52 -3.50 29.30
N ASN A 133 1.86 -2.26 28.95
CA ASN A 133 1.98 -1.16 29.90
C ASN A 133 0.59 -0.85 30.51
N PRO A 134 0.40 -1.00 31.83
CA PRO A 134 -0.89 -0.77 32.50
C PRO A 134 -1.41 0.66 32.38
N SER A 135 -0.54 1.65 32.13
CA SER A 135 -0.92 3.05 31.94
C SER A 135 -1.46 3.33 30.54
N HIS A 136 -1.12 2.49 29.55
CA HIS A 136 -1.55 2.63 28.16
C HIS A 136 -1.87 1.25 27.53
N PRO A 137 -2.77 0.45 28.13
CA PRO A 137 -3.05 -0.89 27.64
C PRO A 137 -3.79 -0.81 26.30
N GLY A 138 -3.48 -1.70 25.37
CA GLY A 138 -4.22 -1.76 24.12
C GLY A 138 -3.48 -2.44 22.97
N SER A 139 -4.24 -2.80 21.95
CA SER A 139 -3.70 -3.31 20.69
C SER A 139 -3.30 -2.15 19.78
N ILE A 140 -2.13 -2.27 19.17
CA ILE A 140 -1.53 -1.28 18.28
C ILE A 140 -1.19 -1.99 16.97
N GLY A 141 -1.82 -1.57 15.88
CA GLY A 141 -1.48 -2.04 14.54
C GLY A 141 -0.23 -1.34 14.04
N TYR A 142 0.62 -2.06 13.29
CA TYR A 142 1.85 -1.47 12.75
C TYR A 142 2.15 -1.90 11.32
N ILE A 143 2.98 -1.10 10.67
CA ILE A 143 3.65 -1.43 9.41
C ILE A 143 5.11 -1.00 9.50
N ASP A 144 6.00 -1.83 8.96
CA ASP A 144 7.42 -1.54 8.89
C ASP A 144 7.78 -0.98 7.51
N ARG A 145 8.55 0.10 7.51
CA ARG A 145 9.17 0.70 6.33
C ARG A 145 10.65 0.44 6.43
N LEU A 146 11.15 -0.49 5.63
CA LEU A 146 12.55 -0.89 5.61
C LEU A 146 13.28 -0.11 4.54
N PHE A 147 14.47 0.38 4.87
CA PHE A 147 15.36 1.06 3.93
C PHE A 147 16.49 0.12 3.53
N LEU A 148 16.67 -0.01 2.22
CA LEU A 148 17.69 -0.81 1.59
C LEU A 148 18.62 0.12 0.81
N TYR A 149 19.92 -0.14 0.89
CA TYR A 149 20.94 0.52 0.08
C TYR A 149 21.55 -0.50 -0.86
N THR A 150 21.68 -0.15 -2.15
CA THR A 150 22.30 -0.99 -3.15
C THR A 150 23.53 -0.29 -3.71
N GLU A 151 24.72 -0.81 -3.42
CA GLU A 151 25.97 -0.29 -3.97
C GLU A 151 26.06 -0.60 -5.48
N ASP A 152 26.34 0.42 -6.28
CA ASP A 152 26.49 0.33 -7.75
C ASP A 152 25.32 -0.36 -8.49
N GLY A 153 24.11 -0.34 -7.91
CA GLY A 153 22.92 -0.94 -8.50
C GLY A 153 22.93 -2.48 -8.62
N THR A 154 23.88 -3.15 -7.96
CA THR A 154 24.04 -4.61 -8.01
C THR A 154 23.26 -5.29 -6.89
N PRO A 155 22.22 -6.12 -7.17
CA PRO A 155 21.36 -6.71 -6.13
C PRO A 155 22.10 -7.47 -5.03
N GLU A 156 23.18 -8.17 -5.38
CA GLU A 156 24.05 -8.92 -4.45
C GLU A 156 24.74 -8.02 -3.42
N LYS A 157 24.84 -6.72 -3.72
CA LYS A 157 25.38 -5.68 -2.84
C LYS A 157 24.28 -4.85 -2.17
N THR A 158 23.08 -5.40 -2.05
CA THR A 158 21.98 -4.76 -1.32
C THR A 158 22.12 -5.05 0.17
N MET A 159 22.15 -4.00 1.00
CA MET A 159 22.20 -4.08 2.46
C MET A 159 21.00 -3.40 3.10
N PHE A 160 20.57 -3.94 4.23
CA PHE A 160 19.61 -3.30 5.12
C PHE A 160 20.31 -2.20 5.93
N ILE A 161 19.75 -1.00 5.91
CA ILE A 161 20.33 0.18 6.58
C ILE A 161 19.43 0.72 7.70
N GLY A 162 18.44 -0.06 8.10
CA GLY A 162 17.46 0.32 9.11
C GLY A 162 16.08 0.63 8.53
N GLY A 163 15.20 1.15 9.37
CA GLY A 163 13.81 1.35 9.02
C GLY A 163 13.02 2.12 10.06
N LEU A 164 11.73 2.30 9.77
CA LEU A 164 10.77 2.93 10.66
C LEU A 164 9.55 2.04 10.78
N ARG A 165 9.17 1.77 12.02
CA ARG A 165 7.89 1.16 12.36
C ARG A 165 6.87 2.27 12.64
N ASN A 166 5.82 2.29 11.83
CA ASN A 166 4.68 3.17 12.02
C ASN A 166 3.60 2.44 12.82
N LEU A 167 3.36 2.88 14.06
CA LEU A 167 2.41 2.30 14.99
C LEU A 167 1.18 3.21 15.13
N ILE A 168 -0.01 2.62 15.10
CA ILE A 168 -1.27 3.34 15.25
C ILE A 168 -2.15 2.55 16.23
N PRO A 169 -2.62 3.16 17.33
CA PRO A 169 -3.55 2.50 18.25
C PRO A 169 -4.84 2.06 17.56
N ASP A 170 -5.40 0.89 17.92
CA ASP A 170 -6.63 0.38 17.31
C ASP A 170 -7.87 1.28 17.52
N GLY A 171 -7.85 2.18 18.52
CA GLY A 171 -8.90 3.17 18.74
C GLY A 171 -8.95 4.30 17.71
N GLU A 172 -7.93 4.43 16.86
CA GLU A 172 -7.87 5.50 15.86
C GLU A 172 -8.75 5.23 14.64
N VAL A 173 -9.40 6.29 14.15
CA VAL A 173 -10.32 6.23 13.00
C VAL A 173 -9.64 5.66 11.75
N GLU A 174 -8.36 5.96 11.55
CA GLU A 174 -7.60 5.44 10.41
C GLU A 174 -7.28 3.94 10.57
N MET A 175 -7.02 3.47 11.79
CA MET A 175 -6.81 2.04 12.03
C MET A 175 -8.10 1.24 11.82
N ALA A 176 -9.25 1.77 12.24
CA ALA A 176 -10.55 1.16 11.96
C ALA A 176 -10.83 0.99 10.45
N LYS A 177 -10.23 1.83 9.60
CA LYS A 177 -10.30 1.73 8.12
C LYS A 177 -9.23 0.81 7.51
N GLY A 178 -8.37 0.22 8.33
CA GLY A 178 -7.22 -0.56 7.88
C GLY A 178 -6.13 0.30 7.22
N ASN A 179 -6.00 1.56 7.63
CA ASN A 179 -4.98 2.48 7.13
C ASN A 179 -3.89 2.68 8.18
N VAL A 180 -2.74 2.03 7.99
CA VAL A 180 -1.55 2.23 8.81
C VAL A 180 -0.62 3.22 8.12
N HIS A 181 -0.85 4.51 8.32
CA HIS A 181 -0.08 5.60 7.72
C HIS A 181 0.20 6.71 8.72
N GLY A 182 1.17 7.57 8.40
CA GLY A 182 1.56 8.66 9.30
C GLY A 182 0.42 9.65 9.50
N ASN A 183 0.01 9.84 10.75
CA ASN A 183 -1.00 10.81 11.16
C ASN A 183 -0.63 11.38 12.54
N PHE A 184 -1.48 12.23 13.13
CA PHE A 184 -1.20 12.85 14.43
C PHE A 184 -1.18 11.87 15.61
N ALA A 185 -1.75 10.68 15.45
CA ALA A 185 -1.74 9.60 16.44
C ALA A 185 -0.64 8.56 16.16
N ALA A 186 0.17 8.76 15.10
CA ALA A 186 1.25 7.86 14.76
C ALA A 186 2.36 7.91 15.80
N ILE A 187 2.70 6.74 16.32
CA ILE A 187 3.88 6.51 17.14
C ILE A 187 4.95 5.93 16.21
N TRP A 188 6.12 6.55 16.18
CA TRP A 188 7.23 6.10 15.36
C TRP A 188 8.25 5.38 16.23
N ALA A 189 8.67 4.21 15.79
CA ALA A 189 9.80 3.49 16.38
C ALA A 189 10.84 3.21 15.30
N GLU A 190 12.11 3.37 15.65
CA GLU A 190 13.22 3.05 14.77
C GLU A 190 13.43 1.55 14.68
N ILE A 191 13.80 1.06 13.49
CA ILE A 191 14.26 -0.30 13.25
C ILE A 191 15.75 -0.20 12.93
N PHE A 192 16.59 -0.72 13.82
CA PHE A 192 18.05 -0.69 13.63
C PHE A 192 18.52 -1.80 12.69
N ALA A 193 19.59 -1.51 11.94
CA ALA A 193 20.29 -2.46 11.08
C ALA A 193 21.11 -3.48 11.89
#